data_AF-A0A820DNY4-F1
#
_entry.id   AF-A0A820DNY4-F1
#
_cell.length_a   1.000
_cell.length_b   1.000
_cell.length_c   1.000
_cell.angle_alpha   90.00
_cell.angle_beta   90.00
_cell.angle_gamma   90.00
#
_symmetry.space_group_name_H-M   'P 1'
#
loop_
_entity.id
_entity.type
_entity.pdbx_description
1 polymer ?
#
loop_
_entity_poly.entity_id
_entity_poly.type
_entity_poly.pdbx_seq_one_letter_code
_entity_poly.pdbx_strand_id
1 'polypeptide(L)'
;MLIFGIFIHVSNALNCFVCDSKEDEHCPETWTRKDILPVECGGPDGVHDARFCIKTIAVYGGAVATKRFCSSRDMDNQCLEVKYPQDEKMYYSCTYTCSYDGCNGTSRLYVSAIFVLFFILIQFFCV
;
A
#
# COMPACT_ATOMS: atom_id res chain seq x y z
N MET A 1 33.77 17.94 30.41
CA MET A 1 32.89 16.78 30.65
C MET A 1 32.17 16.47 29.36
N LEU A 2 32.47 15.34 28.70
CA LEU A 2 31.79 14.91 27.48
C LEU A 2 30.47 14.25 27.86
N ILE A 3 29.36 14.89 27.50
CA ILE A 3 28.02 14.32 27.65
C ILE A 3 27.81 13.38 26.45
N PHE A 4 27.89 12.07 26.70
CA PHE A 4 27.43 11.07 25.73
C PHE A 4 25.90 11.00 25.82
N GLY A 5 25.21 11.56 24.83
CA GLY A 5 23.76 11.40 24.68
C GLY A 5 23.42 10.00 24.17
N ILE A 6 22.59 9.26 24.89
CA ILE A 6 22.06 7.98 24.46
C ILE A 6 20.86 8.25 23.55
N PHE A 7 21.02 8.03 22.24
CA PHE A 7 19.90 8.00 21.30
C PHE A 7 19.25 6.62 21.35
N ILE A 8 18.10 6.51 22.01
CA ILE A 8 17.25 5.31 21.97
C ILE A 8 16.39 5.43 20.71
N HIS A 9 16.66 4.60 19.70
CA HIS A 9 15.77 4.46 18.55
C HIS A 9 14.58 3.59 18.96
N VAL A 10 13.40 4.21 19.07
CA VAL A 10 12.12 3.48 19.16
C VAL A 10 11.79 3.01 17.76
N SER A 11 11.93 1.71 17.50
CA SER A 11 11.50 1.09 16.25
C SER A 11 10.06 0.62 16.42
N ASN A 12 9.11 1.28 15.76
CA ASN A 12 7.77 0.72 15.60
C ASN A 12 7.81 -0.35 14.52
N ALA A 13 7.07 -1.43 14.71
CA ALA A 13 6.88 -2.42 13.66
C ALA A 13 6.01 -1.82 12.54
N LEU A 14 6.40 -2.08 11.28
CA LEU A 14 5.66 -1.63 10.11
C LEU A 14 4.29 -2.33 10.06
N ASN A 15 3.23 -1.57 9.78
CA ASN A 15 1.89 -2.09 9.62
C ASN A 15 1.48 -2.06 8.15
N CYS A 16 1.07 -3.19 7.57
CA CYS A 16 0.65 -3.27 6.17
C CYS A 16 -0.72 -3.94 6.04
N PHE A 17 -1.42 -3.67 4.94
CA PHE A 17 -2.55 -4.52 4.57
C PHE A 17 -2.02 -5.88 4.11
N VAL A 18 -2.62 -6.96 4.61
CA VAL A 18 -2.28 -8.34 4.24
C VAL A 18 -3.56 -9.07 3.87
N CYS A 19 -3.73 -9.39 2.59
CA CYS A 19 -4.90 -10.11 2.08
C CYS A 19 -4.69 -10.60 0.64
N ASP A 20 -5.51 -11.56 0.22
CA ASP A 20 -5.57 -12.08 -1.15
C ASP A 20 -7.01 -11.98 -1.65
N SER A 21 -7.25 -11.24 -2.75
CA SER A 21 -8.59 -11.02 -3.26
C SER A 21 -9.28 -12.27 -3.81
N LYS A 22 -8.56 -13.40 -3.88
CA LYS A 22 -9.15 -14.70 -4.17
C LYS A 22 -9.84 -15.34 -2.98
N GLU A 23 -9.34 -15.05 -1.79
CA GLU A 23 -9.82 -15.61 -0.53
C GLU A 23 -10.73 -14.62 0.21
N ASP A 24 -10.50 -13.31 0.00
CA ASP A 24 -11.28 -12.22 0.59
C ASP A 24 -11.87 -11.29 -0.48
N GLU A 25 -13.18 -11.34 -0.64
CA GLU A 25 -13.96 -10.49 -1.55
C GLU A 25 -13.89 -8.98 -1.22
N HIS A 26 -13.38 -8.62 -0.05
CA HIS A 26 -13.18 -7.24 0.37
C HIS A 26 -11.77 -6.72 0.08
N CYS A 27 -10.87 -7.59 -0.41
CA CYS A 27 -9.50 -7.26 -0.79
C CYS A 27 -9.23 -6.85 -2.27
N PRO A 28 -10.21 -6.53 -3.15
CA PRO A 28 -9.86 -6.13 -4.51
C PRO A 28 -9.09 -4.80 -4.53
N GLU A 29 -8.73 -4.38 -5.74
CA GLU A 29 -7.96 -3.15 -5.98
C GLU A 29 -8.55 -1.95 -5.25
N THR A 30 -9.87 -1.80 -5.38
CA THR A 30 -10.70 -0.89 -4.61
C THR A 30 -11.40 -1.68 -3.51
N TRP A 31 -11.26 -1.25 -2.26
CA TRP A 31 -11.90 -1.93 -1.14
C TRP A 31 -13.43 -1.92 -1.26
N THR A 32 -14.05 -3.06 -0.96
CA THR A 32 -15.51 -3.20 -0.89
C THR A 32 -16.08 -2.64 0.42
N ARG A 33 -15.26 -2.59 1.49
CA ARG A 33 -15.60 -2.04 2.81
C ARG A 33 -14.50 -1.11 3.34
N LYS A 34 -14.82 -0.27 4.33
CA LYS A 34 -13.94 0.82 4.80
C LYS A 34 -13.14 0.50 6.07
N ASP A 35 -13.50 -0.58 6.74
CA ASP A 35 -13.01 -1.00 8.06
C ASP A 35 -11.93 -2.10 7.98
N ILE A 36 -11.28 -2.22 6.83
CA ILE A 36 -10.05 -3.01 6.69
C ILE A 36 -8.93 -2.22 7.38
N LEU A 37 -8.23 -2.89 8.29
CA LEU A 37 -7.12 -2.32 9.04
C LEU A 37 -5.80 -3.00 8.65
N PRO A 38 -4.68 -2.27 8.61
CA PRO A 38 -3.37 -2.87 8.45
C PRO A 38 -3.00 -3.68 9.70
N VAL A 39 -2.20 -4.72 9.50
CA VAL A 39 -1.70 -5.60 10.55
C VAL A 39 -0.20 -5.42 10.72
N GLU A 40 0.29 -5.71 11.92
CA GLU A 40 1.71 -5.62 12.24
C GLU A 40 2.51 -6.69 11.49
N CYS A 41 3.51 -6.27 10.72
CA CYS A 41 4.32 -7.17 9.91
C CYS A 41 5.35 -7.99 10.72
N GLY A 42 5.71 -7.53 11.92
CA GLY A 42 6.75 -8.14 12.76
C GLY A 42 6.24 -9.17 13.78
N GLY A 43 4.94 -9.49 13.77
CA GLY A 43 4.31 -10.42 14.72
C GLY A 43 4.78 -11.88 14.57
N PRO A 44 4.25 -12.81 15.40
CA PRO A 44 4.66 -14.23 15.41
C PRO A 44 4.51 -14.94 14.06
N ASP A 45 3.47 -14.58 13.29
CA ASP A 45 3.20 -15.08 11.93
C ASP A 45 3.66 -14.09 10.83
N GLY A 46 4.41 -13.07 11.24
CA GLY A 46 4.87 -11.97 10.41
C GLY A 46 6.13 -12.29 9.59
N VAL A 47 6.57 -11.30 8.80
CA VAL A 47 7.78 -11.39 8.02
C VAL A 47 8.95 -10.81 8.82
N HIS A 48 9.98 -11.62 9.05
CA HIS A 48 11.20 -11.17 9.73
C HIS A 48 11.85 -10.01 8.97
N ASP A 49 12.20 -8.94 9.69
CA ASP A 49 12.81 -7.72 9.14
C ASP A 49 11.96 -7.10 8.01
N ALA A 50 10.63 -7.09 8.18
CA ALA A 50 9.73 -6.44 7.26
C ALA A 50 10.00 -4.92 7.20
N ARG A 51 10.30 -4.42 6.01
CA ARG A 51 10.63 -3.02 5.72
C ARG A 51 9.71 -2.39 4.69
N PHE A 52 8.91 -3.21 4.00
CA PHE A 52 8.09 -2.78 2.88
C PHE A 52 6.70 -3.41 2.95
N CYS A 53 5.70 -2.63 2.55
CA CYS A 53 4.40 -3.13 2.18
C CYS A 53 4.34 -3.30 0.67
N ILE A 54 3.88 -4.47 0.22
CA ILE A 54 3.75 -4.80 -1.20
C ILE A 54 2.28 -4.90 -1.56
N LYS A 55 1.93 -4.44 -2.75
CA LYS A 55 0.65 -4.69 -3.41
C LYS A 55 0.92 -5.14 -4.84
N THR A 56 0.40 -6.31 -5.20
CA THR A 56 0.45 -6.81 -6.57
C THR A 56 -0.95 -6.92 -7.16
N ILE A 57 -1.06 -6.67 -8.46
CA ILE A 57 -2.26 -6.89 -9.26
C ILE A 57 -1.82 -7.72 -10.45
N ALA A 58 -2.32 -8.95 -10.58
CA ALA A 58 -1.99 -9.79 -11.71
C ALA A 58 -3.10 -10.81 -11.97
N VAL A 59 -3.04 -11.49 -13.12
CA VAL A 59 -3.90 -12.63 -13.40
C VAL A 59 -3.34 -13.84 -12.68
N TYR A 60 -4.15 -14.43 -11.82
CA TYR A 60 -3.81 -15.64 -11.09
C TYR A 60 -4.92 -16.66 -11.28
N GLY A 61 -4.64 -17.82 -11.88
CA GLY A 61 -5.65 -18.87 -12.07
C GLY A 61 -6.84 -18.45 -12.94
N GLY A 62 -6.60 -17.59 -13.94
CA GLY A 62 -7.63 -17.14 -14.90
C GLY A 62 -8.43 -15.90 -14.50
N ALA A 63 -8.25 -15.38 -13.28
CA ALA A 63 -8.91 -14.14 -12.84
C ALA A 63 -7.87 -13.10 -12.39
N VAL A 64 -8.18 -11.82 -12.60
CA VAL A 64 -7.38 -10.72 -12.04
C VAL A 64 -7.60 -10.71 -10.53
N ALA A 65 -6.50 -10.74 -9.78
CA ALA A 65 -6.52 -10.67 -8.33
C ALA A 65 -5.50 -9.67 -7.81
N THR A 66 -5.81 -9.08 -6.66
CA THR A 66 -4.96 -8.19 -5.91
C THR A 66 -4.45 -8.93 -4.67
N LYS A 67 -3.14 -8.89 -4.44
CA LYS A 67 -2.53 -9.46 -3.24
C LYS A 67 -1.72 -8.40 -2.52
N ARG A 68 -1.84 -8.37 -1.21
CA ARG A 68 -1.14 -7.43 -0.33
C ARG A 68 -0.43 -8.20 0.76
N PHE A 69 0.82 -7.84 1.05
CA PHE A 69 1.65 -8.55 2.01
C PHE A 69 2.84 -7.70 2.48
N CYS A 70 3.44 -8.11 3.60
CA CYS A 70 4.68 -7.54 4.13
C CYS A 70 5.90 -8.14 3.44
N SER A 71 6.97 -7.37 3.28
CA SER A 71 8.24 -7.85 2.69
C SER A 71 9.44 -7.23 3.39
N SER A 72 10.52 -8.00 3.51
CA SER A 72 11.84 -7.50 3.93
C SER A 72 12.63 -6.89 2.78
N ARG A 73 12.15 -7.06 1.53
CA ARG A 73 12.80 -6.60 0.31
C ARG A 73 11.90 -5.70 -0.52
N ASP A 74 12.51 -4.74 -1.18
CA ASP A 74 11.85 -3.95 -2.22
C ASP A 74 11.53 -4.85 -3.43
N MET A 75 10.31 -4.75 -3.97
CA MET A 75 9.88 -5.49 -5.17
C MET A 75 9.73 -4.58 -6.40
N ASP A 76 10.31 -3.39 -6.33
CA ASP A 76 10.20 -2.31 -7.31
C ASP A 76 8.76 -1.81 -7.46
N ASN A 77 8.61 -0.77 -8.26
CA ASN A 77 7.34 -0.20 -8.67
C ASN A 77 7.23 -0.29 -10.20
N GLN A 78 6.41 -1.20 -10.70
CA GLN A 78 6.29 -1.45 -12.15
C GLN A 78 4.89 -1.94 -12.52
N CYS A 79 4.44 -1.57 -13.71
CA CYS A 79 3.23 -2.09 -14.35
C CYS A 79 3.57 -2.50 -15.77
N LEU A 80 3.42 -3.80 -16.06
CA LEU A 80 3.75 -4.38 -17.35
C LEU A 80 2.49 -4.89 -18.05
N GLU A 81 2.47 -4.74 -19.38
CA GLU A 81 1.46 -5.36 -20.22
C GLU A 81 1.81 -6.82 -20.49
N VAL A 82 0.87 -7.72 -20.20
CA VAL A 82 1.04 -9.17 -20.31
C VAL A 82 -0.03 -9.74 -21.24
N LYS A 83 0.41 -10.49 -22.25
CA LYS A 83 -0.45 -11.22 -23.18
C LYS A 83 -0.37 -12.71 -22.86
N TYR A 84 -1.51 -13.32 -22.49
CA TYR A 84 -1.58 -14.77 -22.37
C TYR A 84 -1.92 -15.40 -23.73
N PRO A 85 -1.25 -16.49 -24.14
CA PRO A 85 -1.50 -17.11 -25.45
C PRO A 85 -2.94 -17.61 -25.66
N GLN A 86 -3.64 -17.92 -24.56
CA GLN A 86 -5.00 -18.46 -24.60
C GLN A 86 -6.10 -17.39 -24.57
N ASP A 87 -5.73 -16.12 -24.36
CA ASP A 87 -6.69 -15.02 -24.24
C ASP A 87 -6.49 -13.98 -25.34
N GLU A 88 -7.59 -13.48 -25.90
CA GLU A 88 -7.57 -12.37 -26.85
C GLU A 88 -7.36 -11.00 -26.18
N LYS A 89 -7.44 -10.94 -24.85
CA LYS A 89 -7.24 -9.72 -24.06
C LYS A 89 -5.77 -9.46 -23.70
N MET A 90 -5.43 -8.19 -23.49
CA MET A 90 -4.19 -7.75 -22.82
C MET A 90 -4.47 -7.51 -21.34
N TYR A 91 -3.56 -7.94 -20.47
CA TYR A 91 -3.65 -7.75 -19.04
C TYR A 91 -2.54 -6.85 -18.54
N TYR A 92 -2.74 -6.27 -17.35
CA TYR A 92 -1.70 -5.54 -16.64
C TYR A 92 -1.25 -6.35 -15.43
N SER A 93 0.07 -6.46 -15.26
CA SER A 93 0.70 -7.01 -14.07
C SER A 93 1.44 -5.88 -13.36
N CYS A 94 0.92 -5.43 -12.22
CA CYS A 94 1.46 -4.33 -11.46
C CYS A 94 2.01 -4.79 -10.12
N THR A 95 3.15 -4.23 -9.72
CA THR A 95 3.75 -4.35 -8.38
C THR A 95 3.99 -2.96 -7.84
N TYR A 96 3.54 -2.72 -6.62
CA TYR A 96 3.74 -1.48 -5.88
C TYR A 96 4.42 -1.78 -4.55
N THR A 97 5.48 -1.02 -4.26
CA THR A 97 6.30 -1.14 -3.07
C THR A 97 6.40 0.21 -2.36
N CYS A 98 6.19 0.21 -1.05
CA CYS A 98 6.25 1.40 -0.21
C CYS A 98 6.68 1.01 1.23
N SER A 99 7.16 1.98 2.01
CA SER A 99 7.86 1.72 3.30
C SER A 99 7.27 2.49 4.50
N TYR A 100 5.96 2.75 4.49
CA TYR A 100 5.27 3.43 5.59
C TYR A 100 3.93 2.73 5.90
N ASP A 101 3.40 2.96 7.10
CA ASP A 101 2.21 2.23 7.57
C ASP A 101 1.01 2.38 6.62
N GLY A 102 0.41 1.23 6.27
CA GLY A 102 -0.81 1.14 5.46
C GLY A 102 -0.66 1.65 4.02
N CYS A 103 0.56 1.85 3.54
CA CYS A 103 0.81 2.46 2.23
C CYS A 103 0.31 1.62 1.04
N ASN A 104 0.25 0.29 1.20
CA ASN A 104 -0.20 -0.65 0.17
C ASN A 104 -1.74 -0.77 0.06
N GLY A 105 -2.47 0.22 0.56
CA GLY A 105 -3.94 0.25 0.50
C GLY A 105 -4.51 0.55 -0.88
N THR A 106 -5.80 0.90 -0.93
CA THR A 106 -6.42 1.47 -2.13
C THR A 106 -5.91 2.89 -2.36
N SER A 107 -5.78 3.29 -3.63
CA SER A 107 -5.51 4.68 -4.00
C SER A 107 -6.59 5.59 -3.41
N ARG A 108 -6.22 6.45 -2.46
CA ARG A 108 -7.09 7.51 -1.93
C ARG A 108 -6.65 8.84 -2.52
N LEU A 109 -7.61 9.60 -3.06
CA LEU A 109 -7.40 11.02 -3.36
C LEU A 109 -7.26 11.76 -2.03
N TYR A 110 -6.04 12.10 -1.64
CA TYR A 110 -5.80 12.98 -0.51
C TYR A 110 -5.95 14.42 -0.98
N VAL A 111 -7.12 15.02 -0.70
CA VAL A 111 -7.29 16.46 -0.83
C VAL A 111 -6.57 17.10 0.35
N SER A 112 -5.48 17.82 0.08
CA SER A 112 -4.75 18.52 1.12
C SER A 112 -5.60 19.65 1.71
N ALA A 113 -5.78 19.63 3.04
CA ALA A 113 -6.54 20.64 3.77
C ALA A 113 -5.98 22.05 3.58
N ILE A 114 -4.67 22.19 3.35
CA ILE A 114 -4.00 23.47 3.09
C ILE A 114 -4.51 24.07 1.77
N PHE A 115 -4.64 23.26 0.73
CA PHE A 115 -5.17 23.72 -0.56
C PHE A 115 -6.64 24.13 -0.44
N VAL A 116 -7.45 23.39 0.33
CA VAL A 116 -8.86 23.77 0.57
C VAL A 116 -8.95 25.11 1.32
N LEU A 117 -8.16 25.29 2.38
CA LEU A 117 -8.13 26.55 3.14
C LEU A 117 -7.64 27.72 2.29
N PHE A 118 -6.64 27.51 1.43
CA PHE A 118 -6.15 28.53 0.50
C PHE A 118 -7.23 28.98 -0.50
N PHE A 119 -7.98 28.03 -1.08
CA PHE A 119 -9.10 28.35 -1.98
C PHE A 119 -10.23 29.10 -1.27
N ILE A 120 -10.54 28.74 -0.02
CA ILE A 120 -11.54 29.44 0.80
C ILE A 120 -11.10 30.89 1.05
N LEU A 121 -9.84 31.10 1.46
CA LEU A 121 -9.31 32.44 1.73
C LEU A 121 -9.31 33.33 0.48
N ILE A 122 -8.93 32.81 -0.69
CA ILE A 122 -9.00 33.58 -1.94
C ILE A 122 -10.44 34.07 -2.22
N GLN A 123 -11.45 33.23 -2.02
CA GLN A 123 -12.86 33.63 -2.23
C GLN A 123 -13.31 34.73 -1.25
N PHE A 124 -12.80 34.73 -0.01
CA PHE A 124 -13.13 35.75 0.99
C PHE A 124 -12.35 37.06 0.81
N PHE A 125 -11.17 37.06 0.18
CA PHE A 125 -10.33 38.24 -0.01
C PHE A 125 -10.40 38.85 -1.43
N CYS A 126 -11.04 38.18 -2.39
CA CYS A 126 -11.28 38.70 -3.75
C CYS A 126 -12.73 39.16 -4.01
N VAL A 127 -13.56 39.29 -2.96
CA VAL A 127 -14.88 39.98 -3.01
C VAL A 127 -14.79 41.29 -2.26
#